data_AF-A0A2R4MEL1-F1
#
_entry.id   AF-A0A2R4MEL1-F1
#
_cell.length_a   1.000
_cell.length_b   1.000
_cell.length_c   1.000
_cell.angle_alpha   90.00
_cell.angle_beta   90.00
_cell.angle_gamma   90.00
#
_symmetry.space_group_name_H-M   'P 1'
#
loop_
_entity.id
_entity.type
_entity.pdbx_description
1 polymer ?
#
loop_
_entity_poly.entity_id
_entity_poly.type
_entity_poly.pdbx_seq_one_letter_code
_entity_poly.pdbx_strand_id
1 'polypeptide(L)'
;MSIVFSGAYTLARATDAESGLPRIYHHNLVAFDTITAEQETTANPATNLANSDTSLSWKSGSTASQKLTVLFDYTDPIDYVAFARHNFADGGASITSIEILDPGGDPDTPGDWTEVVGANVLADNLATVFQFTATVANGLRITLNPGTVAPEAAVMYCGTSLPLTYGLPVGHMPIKYARQSRGFGATAESGDRLGYVELGATLSGNIVQKDLDPVWYRENLKDIGMEGKRSTFFFAWDPENYPDEVAYCWTTNNPIPIINRVTGEIDITFEVDGLAI
;
A
#
# COMPACT_ATOMS: atom_id res chain seq x y z
N MET A 1 -43.27 -21.86 -24.63
CA MET A 1 -42.21 -20.84 -24.66
C MET A 1 -40.89 -21.56 -24.41
N SER A 2 -40.09 -21.74 -25.47
CA SER A 2 -38.79 -22.40 -25.40
C SER A 2 -37.71 -21.32 -25.42
N ILE A 3 -36.89 -21.24 -24.37
CA ILE A 3 -35.67 -20.44 -24.36
C ILE A 3 -34.55 -21.30 -24.96
N VAL A 4 -33.94 -20.80 -26.02
CA VAL A 4 -32.75 -21.37 -26.67
C VAL A 4 -31.55 -20.52 -26.25
N PHE A 5 -30.52 -21.14 -25.69
CA PHE A 5 -29.23 -20.48 -25.47
C PHE A 5 -28.34 -20.75 -26.70
N SER A 6 -27.96 -19.69 -27.42
CA SER A 6 -27.00 -19.80 -28.53
C SER A 6 -25.57 -19.88 -27.98
N GLY A 7 -24.81 -20.88 -28.46
CA GLY A 7 -23.43 -21.18 -28.04
C GLY A 7 -22.36 -20.21 -28.54
N ALA A 8 -22.65 -18.90 -28.57
CA ALA A 8 -21.72 -17.85 -28.99
C ALA A 8 -21.44 -16.80 -27.89
N TYR A 9 -21.91 -17.02 -26.67
CA TYR A 9 -21.44 -16.28 -25.51
C TYR A 9 -20.30 -17.09 -24.86
N THR A 10 -19.09 -16.85 -25.33
CA THR A 10 -17.92 -17.05 -24.47
C THR A 10 -18.13 -16.17 -23.25
N LEU A 11 -18.31 -16.79 -22.07
CA LEU A 11 -18.09 -16.14 -20.79
C LEU A 11 -16.64 -15.66 -20.79
N ALA A 12 -16.40 -14.44 -21.26
CA ALA A 12 -15.18 -13.74 -20.90
C ALA A 12 -15.33 -13.43 -19.40
N ARG A 13 -14.79 -14.30 -18.55
CA ARG A 13 -14.35 -13.86 -17.23
C ARG A 13 -13.15 -12.96 -17.49
N ALA A 14 -13.45 -11.70 -17.80
CA ALA A 14 -12.48 -10.62 -17.93
C ALA A 14 -12.49 -9.83 -16.61
N THR A 15 -12.20 -10.54 -15.52
CA THR A 15 -11.44 -9.96 -14.42
C THR A 15 -10.20 -10.83 -14.36
N ASP A 16 -9.02 -10.20 -14.45
CA ASP A 16 -7.77 -10.91 -14.23
C ASP A 16 -7.95 -11.74 -12.97
N ALA A 17 -7.81 -13.06 -13.09
CA ALA A 17 -8.20 -13.98 -12.02
C ALA A 17 -7.45 -13.74 -10.70
N GLU A 18 -6.42 -12.90 -10.75
CA GLU A 18 -5.51 -12.50 -9.70
C GLU A 18 -5.77 -11.08 -9.16
N SER A 19 -6.75 -10.32 -9.68
CA SER A 19 -7.01 -8.95 -9.22
C SER A 19 -7.48 -8.92 -7.77
N GLY A 20 -8.37 -9.84 -7.36
CA GLY A 20 -8.83 -9.97 -5.98
C GLY A 20 -7.96 -10.81 -5.06
N LEU A 21 -6.79 -11.30 -5.52
CA LEU A 21 -5.85 -11.99 -4.64
C LEU A 21 -5.17 -11.00 -3.69
N PRO A 22 -4.80 -11.42 -2.47
CA PRO A 22 -4.04 -10.57 -1.56
C PRO A 22 -2.73 -10.13 -2.19
N ARG A 23 -2.29 -8.90 -1.93
CA ARG A 23 -1.08 -8.32 -2.50
C ARG A 23 -0.18 -7.72 -1.43
N ILE A 24 1.12 -7.92 -1.62
CA ILE A 24 2.17 -7.27 -0.86
C ILE A 24 2.85 -6.24 -1.75
N TYR A 25 2.91 -5.01 -1.26
CA TYR A 25 3.53 -3.87 -1.93
C TYR A 25 4.82 -3.50 -1.18
N HIS A 26 5.89 -4.20 -1.50
CA HIS A 26 7.19 -4.03 -0.83
C HIS A 26 8.26 -3.43 -1.76
N HIS A 27 8.14 -3.63 -3.07
CA HIS A 27 9.14 -3.16 -4.03
C HIS A 27 9.03 -1.63 -4.19
N ASN A 28 10.07 -0.90 -3.79
CA ASN A 28 10.05 0.56 -3.77
C ASN A 28 11.16 1.17 -4.62
N LEU A 29 10.78 1.98 -5.61
CA LEU A 29 11.65 2.78 -6.48
C LEU A 29 11.82 4.22 -5.99
N VAL A 30 11.08 4.62 -4.95
CA VAL A 30 11.24 5.93 -4.30
C VAL A 30 12.48 5.91 -3.42
N ALA A 31 13.49 6.68 -3.83
CA ALA A 31 14.77 6.84 -3.17
C ALA A 31 15.07 8.33 -2.98
N PHE A 32 16.05 8.65 -2.13
CA PHE A 32 16.43 10.03 -1.79
C PHE A 32 16.79 10.90 -3.01
N ASP A 33 17.32 10.28 -4.06
CA ASP A 33 17.77 10.93 -5.30
C ASP A 33 16.75 10.86 -6.44
N THR A 34 15.70 10.05 -6.30
CA THR A 34 14.66 9.90 -7.33
C THR A 34 13.43 10.78 -7.07
N ILE A 35 13.12 11.12 -5.81
CA ILE A 35 11.94 11.92 -5.43
C ILE A 35 12.23 13.43 -5.41
N THR A 36 11.30 14.20 -5.96
CA THR A 36 11.27 15.67 -5.92
C THR A 36 9.85 16.18 -5.67
N ALA A 37 9.73 17.33 -5.00
CA ALA A 37 8.46 18.03 -4.80
C ALA A 37 8.56 19.46 -5.32
N GLU A 38 7.49 19.96 -5.95
CA GLU A 38 7.42 21.37 -6.36
C GLU A 38 7.37 22.32 -5.16
N GLN A 39 6.81 21.86 -4.04
CA GLN A 39 6.69 22.60 -2.79
C GLN A 39 7.08 21.71 -1.62
N GLU A 40 7.90 22.26 -0.74
CA GLU A 40 8.33 21.59 0.49
C GLU A 40 8.73 22.65 1.52
N THR A 41 8.76 22.24 2.79
CA THR A 41 9.34 23.07 3.85
C THR A 41 10.74 22.57 4.19
N THR A 42 11.61 23.46 4.66
CA THR A 42 13.00 23.12 5.02
C THR A 42 13.10 22.02 6.08
N ALA A 43 12.11 21.91 6.98
CA ALA A 43 12.08 20.88 8.02
C ALA A 43 11.52 19.52 7.53
N ASN A 44 10.76 19.53 6.42
CA ASN A 44 10.04 18.38 5.91
C ASN A 44 10.24 18.25 4.39
N PRO A 45 11.47 17.98 3.93
CA PRO A 45 11.80 17.85 2.50
C PRO A 45 11.17 16.59 1.87
N ALA A 46 11.04 16.59 0.55
CA ALA A 46 10.50 15.49 -0.25
C ALA A 46 11.24 14.17 -0.03
N THR A 47 12.55 14.26 0.25
CA THR A 47 13.41 13.12 0.54
C THR A 47 12.96 12.29 1.74
N ASN A 48 12.17 12.87 2.66
CA ASN A 48 11.61 12.12 3.78
C ASN A 48 10.63 11.02 3.32
N LEU A 49 9.95 11.21 2.18
CA LEU A 49 9.02 10.22 1.60
C LEU A 49 9.70 8.90 1.21
N ALA A 50 11.00 8.94 0.93
CA ALA A 50 11.80 7.76 0.57
C ALA A 50 12.19 6.91 1.79
N ASN A 51 11.91 7.37 3.01
CA ASN A 51 12.21 6.63 4.24
C ASN A 51 11.01 5.76 4.64
N SER A 52 11.28 4.59 5.21
CA SER A 52 10.26 3.72 5.82
C SER A 52 9.76 4.24 7.19
N ASP A 53 10.50 5.18 7.81
CA ASP A 53 10.16 5.73 9.11
C ASP A 53 9.00 6.75 9.03
N THR A 54 7.90 6.43 9.71
CA THR A 54 6.71 7.28 9.75
C THR A 54 6.83 8.48 10.71
N SER A 55 7.96 8.64 11.40
CA SER A 55 8.23 9.78 12.28
C SER A 55 8.71 11.03 11.52
N LEU A 56 9.25 10.83 10.32
CA LEU A 56 9.65 11.88 9.40
C LEU A 56 8.59 12.03 8.32
N SER A 57 8.21 13.26 8.00
CA SER A 57 7.23 13.53 6.93
C SER A 57 7.78 14.53 5.94
N TRP A 58 7.35 14.43 4.69
CA TRP A 58 7.34 15.55 3.76
C TRP A 58 6.10 16.40 4.03
N LYS A 59 6.26 17.71 3.90
CA LYS A 59 5.16 18.66 4.00
C LYS A 59 5.37 19.77 3.00
N SER A 60 4.35 20.01 2.20
CA SER A 60 4.32 21.13 1.27
C SER A 60 4.39 22.47 1.98
N GLY A 61 5.12 23.41 1.38
CA GLY A 61 5.12 24.83 1.78
C GLY A 61 3.90 25.63 1.34
N SER A 62 2.97 25.02 0.58
CA SER A 62 1.82 25.68 -0.05
C SER A 62 0.54 24.83 0.00
N THR A 63 -0.62 25.48 -0.14
CA THR A 63 -1.92 24.82 -0.38
C THR A 63 -2.36 24.89 -1.85
N ALA A 64 -1.53 25.48 -2.72
CA ALA A 64 -1.78 25.46 -4.16
C ALA A 64 -1.60 24.05 -4.73
N SER A 65 -2.20 23.80 -5.89
CA SER A 65 -1.97 22.57 -6.64
C SER A 65 -0.47 22.43 -6.96
N GLN A 66 0.03 21.22 -6.82
CA GLN A 66 1.44 20.93 -6.85
C GLN A 66 1.70 19.48 -7.25
N LYS A 67 2.94 19.19 -7.61
CA LYS A 67 3.35 17.85 -8.05
C LYS A 67 4.43 17.25 -7.17
N LEU A 68 4.31 15.94 -6.95
CA LEU A 68 5.39 15.06 -6.51
C LEU A 68 5.86 14.27 -7.73
N THR A 69 7.16 14.28 -8.01
CA THR A 69 7.73 13.60 -9.17
C THR A 69 8.83 12.64 -8.71
N VAL A 70 8.72 11.39 -9.11
CA VAL A 70 9.75 10.36 -8.94
C VAL A 70 10.28 10.01 -10.32
N LEU A 71 11.59 10.13 -10.53
CA LEU A 71 12.23 9.73 -11.78
C LEU A 71 13.14 8.53 -11.52
N PHE A 72 12.94 7.44 -12.25
CA PHE A 72 13.70 6.21 -12.10
C PHE A 72 13.94 5.58 -13.47
N ASP A 73 15.09 4.96 -13.67
CA ASP A 73 15.37 4.19 -14.89
C ASP A 73 15.14 2.70 -14.59
N TYR A 74 13.87 2.29 -14.61
CA TYR A 74 13.45 0.95 -14.24
C TYR A 74 12.85 0.23 -15.45
N THR A 75 13.23 -1.04 -15.62
CA THR A 75 12.93 -1.81 -16.84
C THR A 75 11.79 -2.81 -16.66
N ASP A 76 11.49 -3.21 -15.43
CA ASP A 76 10.34 -4.06 -15.14
C ASP A 76 9.07 -3.19 -14.97
N PRO A 77 7.88 -3.74 -15.22
CA PRO A 77 6.65 -2.99 -15.08
C PRO A 77 6.35 -2.64 -13.61
N ILE A 78 5.79 -1.45 -13.43
CA ILE A 78 5.22 -0.98 -12.16
C ILE A 78 3.70 -0.99 -12.25
N ASP A 79 3.03 -1.21 -11.13
CA ASP A 79 1.56 -1.36 -11.08
C ASP A 79 0.92 -0.68 -9.86
N TYR A 80 1.71 0.01 -9.03
CA TYR A 80 1.16 0.69 -7.86
C TYR A 80 1.92 1.94 -7.41
N VAL A 81 1.19 2.79 -6.68
CA VAL A 81 1.69 3.85 -5.81
C VAL A 81 0.99 3.77 -4.46
N ALA A 82 1.72 3.91 -3.37
CA ALA A 82 1.17 3.82 -2.02
C ALA A 82 1.66 4.97 -1.13
N PHE A 83 0.81 5.38 -0.19
CA PHE A 83 1.12 6.44 0.77
C PHE A 83 0.75 6.00 2.20
N ALA A 84 1.60 6.33 3.17
CA ALA A 84 1.30 6.16 4.59
C ALA A 84 1.43 7.49 5.36
N ARG A 85 0.61 7.61 6.41
CA ARG A 85 0.57 8.77 7.31
C ARG A 85 0.42 10.09 6.55
N HIS A 86 -0.53 10.11 5.63
CA HIS A 86 -0.85 11.31 4.86
C HIS A 86 -2.05 12.05 5.44
N ASN A 87 -2.29 13.28 4.98
CA ASN A 87 -3.48 14.07 5.31
C ASN A 87 -4.37 14.36 4.07
N PHE A 88 -4.28 13.53 3.04
CA PHE A 88 -4.92 13.76 1.74
C PHE A 88 -6.46 13.69 1.73
N ALA A 89 -7.12 13.29 2.82
CA ALA A 89 -8.56 13.42 2.99
C ALA A 89 -8.97 14.69 3.78
N ASP A 90 -8.00 15.40 4.36
CA ASP A 90 -8.26 16.61 5.14
C ASP A 90 -8.45 17.84 4.24
N GLY A 91 -9.22 18.81 4.73
CA GLY A 91 -9.27 20.13 4.11
C GLY A 91 -9.83 20.19 2.68
N GLY A 92 -10.49 19.12 2.22
CA GLY A 92 -10.97 18.98 0.85
C GLY A 92 -9.88 18.64 -0.16
N ALA A 93 -8.75 18.10 0.29
CA ALA A 93 -7.67 17.66 -0.58
C ALA A 93 -8.13 16.53 -1.53
N SER A 94 -7.51 16.47 -2.69
CA SER A 94 -7.72 15.42 -3.68
C SER A 94 -6.44 15.14 -4.44
N ILE A 95 -6.26 13.88 -4.82
CA ILE A 95 -5.27 13.50 -5.82
C ILE A 95 -5.94 13.74 -7.18
N THR A 96 -5.40 14.65 -7.98
CA THR A 96 -5.98 15.05 -9.27
C THR A 96 -5.65 14.05 -10.36
N SER A 97 -4.40 13.58 -10.39
CA SER A 97 -3.95 12.54 -11.32
C SER A 97 -2.73 11.83 -10.77
N ILE A 98 -2.58 10.56 -11.13
CA ILE A 98 -1.32 9.83 -11.11
C ILE A 98 -0.96 9.53 -12.55
N GLU A 99 0.23 9.95 -12.94
CA GLU A 99 0.73 9.89 -14.30
C GLU A 99 2.06 9.14 -14.34
N ILE A 100 2.31 8.42 -15.42
CA ILE A 100 3.58 7.77 -15.69
C ILE A 100 4.29 8.46 -16.84
N LEU A 101 5.61 8.42 -16.82
CA LEU A 101 6.45 8.81 -17.94
C LEU A 101 6.85 7.54 -18.71
N ASP A 102 6.42 7.41 -19.95
CA ASP A 102 6.77 6.26 -20.78
C ASP A 102 8.29 6.23 -21.08
N PRO A 103 8.87 5.04 -21.36
CA PRO A 103 10.30 4.93 -21.65
C PRO A 103 10.72 5.82 -22.83
N GLY A 104 11.72 6.68 -22.58
CA GLY A 104 12.20 7.66 -23.56
C GLY A 104 11.43 8.98 -23.63
N GLY A 105 10.41 9.17 -22.78
CA GLY A 105 9.75 10.45 -22.58
C GLY A 105 10.65 11.46 -21.86
N ASP A 106 10.39 12.75 -22.07
CA ASP A 106 11.08 13.85 -21.42
C ASP A 106 10.31 14.32 -20.17
N PRO A 107 10.88 14.22 -18.96
CA PRO A 107 10.20 14.63 -17.73
C PRO A 107 9.81 16.12 -17.73
N ASP A 108 10.51 16.97 -18.49
CA ASP A 108 10.24 18.41 -18.59
C ASP A 108 9.11 18.74 -19.59
N THR A 109 8.66 17.77 -20.39
CA THR A 109 7.60 17.95 -21.39
C THR A 109 6.25 17.46 -20.83
N PRO A 110 5.28 18.36 -20.53
CA PRO A 110 4.03 17.94 -19.87
C PRO A 110 3.19 16.93 -20.65
N GLY A 111 3.32 16.90 -21.98
CA GLY A 111 2.57 16.01 -22.87
C GLY A 111 3.10 14.57 -22.93
N ASP A 112 4.29 14.30 -22.38
CA ASP A 112 4.89 12.96 -22.34
C ASP A 112 4.41 12.13 -21.15
N TRP A 113 3.63 12.75 -20.26
CA TRP A 113 3.05 12.10 -19.09
C TRP A 113 1.66 11.55 -19.41
N THR A 114 1.49 10.25 -19.19
CA THR A 114 0.25 9.53 -19.44
C THR A 114 -0.48 9.29 -18.12
N GLU A 115 -1.74 9.72 -18.02
CA GLU A 115 -2.58 9.47 -16.84
C GLU A 115 -2.93 7.98 -16.72
N VAL A 116 -2.64 7.40 -15.55
CA VAL A 116 -2.98 6.01 -15.19
C VAL A 116 -4.08 5.92 -14.13
N VAL A 117 -4.18 6.93 -13.27
CA VAL A 117 -5.26 7.07 -12.28
C VAL A 117 -5.76 8.50 -12.34
N GLY A 118 -7.06 8.66 -12.56
CA GLY A 118 -7.71 9.97 -12.57
C GLY A 118 -7.98 10.52 -11.17
N ALA A 119 -8.75 11.61 -11.11
CA ALA A 119 -9.02 12.31 -9.85
C ALA A 119 -9.71 11.42 -8.82
N ASN A 120 -9.17 11.40 -7.60
CA ASN A 120 -9.66 10.62 -6.47
C ASN A 120 -9.71 11.46 -5.19
N VAL A 121 -10.84 11.35 -4.49
CA VAL A 121 -11.06 11.96 -3.17
C VAL A 121 -11.05 10.84 -2.14
N LEU A 122 -10.07 10.86 -1.25
CA LEU A 122 -9.93 9.84 -0.22
C LEU A 122 -10.93 10.07 0.91
N ALA A 123 -11.49 8.97 1.41
CA ALA A 123 -12.45 8.99 2.51
C ALA A 123 -11.79 9.17 3.88
N ASP A 124 -10.52 8.74 4.01
CA ASP A 124 -9.76 8.79 5.25
C ASP A 124 -8.26 9.04 4.99
N ASN A 125 -7.52 9.23 6.07
CA ASN A 125 -6.07 9.47 6.08
C ASN A 125 -5.25 8.21 6.39
N LEU A 126 -5.85 7.03 6.24
CA LEU A 126 -5.18 5.76 6.49
C LEU A 126 -4.26 5.42 5.32
N ALA A 127 -3.48 4.35 5.46
CA ALA A 127 -2.61 3.89 4.38
C ALA A 127 -3.44 3.62 3.11
N THR A 128 -2.99 4.16 1.98
CA THR A 128 -3.72 4.09 0.71
C THR A 128 -2.81 3.54 -0.37
N VAL A 129 -3.34 2.69 -1.24
CA VAL A 129 -2.66 2.17 -2.44
C VAL A 129 -3.53 2.47 -3.66
N PHE A 130 -2.91 3.02 -4.70
CA PHE A 130 -3.48 3.13 -6.03
C PHE A 130 -2.85 2.07 -6.91
N GLN A 131 -3.67 1.15 -7.40
CA GLN A 131 -3.26 0.17 -8.40
C GLN A 131 -3.67 0.60 -9.79
N PHE A 132 -2.84 0.27 -10.77
CA PHE A 132 -3.12 0.48 -12.18
C PHE A 132 -2.53 -0.68 -12.99
N THR A 133 -2.86 -0.73 -14.28
CA THR A 133 -2.33 -1.76 -15.17
C THR A 133 -0.81 -1.74 -15.21
N ALA A 134 -0.19 -2.90 -15.00
CA ALA A 134 1.26 -3.04 -14.99
C ALA A 134 1.89 -2.47 -16.28
N THR A 135 2.72 -1.45 -16.13
CA THR A 135 3.29 -0.69 -17.25
C THR A 135 4.77 -0.39 -16.99
N VAL A 136 5.62 -0.50 -18.01
CA VAL A 136 7.03 -0.10 -17.93
C VAL A 136 7.09 1.43 -18.03
N ALA A 137 7.75 2.08 -17.07
CA ALA A 137 7.80 3.54 -16.97
C ALA A 137 9.18 4.00 -16.47
N ASN A 138 9.56 5.23 -16.84
CA ASN A 138 10.79 5.90 -16.41
C ASN A 138 10.54 7.00 -15.36
N GLY A 139 9.30 7.16 -14.94
CA GLY A 139 8.94 8.15 -13.95
C GLY A 139 7.48 8.07 -13.57
N LEU A 140 7.18 8.65 -12.42
CA LEU A 140 5.85 8.73 -11.86
C LEU A 140 5.61 10.12 -11.28
N ARG A 141 4.44 10.68 -11.56
CA ARG A 141 4.06 12.02 -11.11
C ARG A 141 2.68 11.98 -10.49
N ILE A 142 2.58 12.55 -9.29
CA ILE A 142 1.31 12.70 -8.58
C ILE A 142 0.98 14.19 -8.54
N THR A 143 -0.16 14.55 -9.11
CA THR A 143 -0.70 15.90 -9.03
C THR A 143 -1.67 15.98 -7.85
N LEU A 144 -1.35 16.83 -6.89
CA LEU A 144 -2.16 17.07 -5.70
C LEU A 144 -2.91 18.39 -5.82
N ASN A 145 -4.15 18.41 -5.33
CA ASN A 145 -4.92 19.62 -5.10
C ASN A 145 -5.34 19.68 -3.62
N PRO A 146 -4.56 20.36 -2.76
CA PRO A 146 -4.69 20.22 -1.31
C PRO A 146 -5.89 20.90 -0.64
N GLY A 147 -6.65 21.70 -1.38
CA GLY A 147 -7.77 22.47 -0.82
C GLY A 147 -7.31 23.49 0.22
N THR A 148 -7.58 23.24 1.50
CA THR A 148 -7.35 24.21 2.59
C THR A 148 -6.21 23.84 3.55
N VAL A 149 -5.72 22.60 3.49
CA VAL A 149 -4.65 22.10 4.37
C VAL A 149 -3.45 21.75 3.49
N ALA A 150 -2.24 22.14 3.91
CA ALA A 150 -1.03 21.80 3.17
C ALA A 150 -0.83 20.27 3.20
N PRO A 151 -0.57 19.63 2.05
CA PRO A 151 -0.44 18.19 1.97
C PRO A 151 0.83 17.74 2.69
N GLU A 152 0.71 16.60 3.37
CA GLU A 152 1.73 15.98 4.17
C GLU A 152 1.62 14.47 4.02
N ALA A 153 2.76 13.77 3.95
CA ALA A 153 2.85 12.32 3.94
C ALA A 153 4.21 11.88 4.48
N ALA A 154 4.26 10.71 5.12
CA ALA A 154 5.51 10.19 5.70
C ALA A 154 6.25 9.23 4.78
N VAL A 155 5.50 8.33 4.13
CA VAL A 155 6.07 7.27 3.30
C VAL A 155 5.36 7.24 1.97
N MET A 156 6.12 7.13 0.88
CA MET A 156 5.60 6.86 -0.45
C MET A 156 6.34 5.68 -1.07
N TYR A 157 5.60 4.65 -1.51
CA TYR A 157 6.16 3.54 -2.27
C TYR A 157 5.63 3.56 -3.70
N CYS A 158 6.46 3.21 -4.68
CA CYS A 158 6.01 2.87 -6.02
C CYS A 158 6.86 1.72 -6.58
N GLY A 159 6.24 0.84 -7.35
CA GLY A 159 6.96 -0.32 -7.89
C GLY A 159 6.01 -1.41 -8.38
N THR A 160 6.46 -2.65 -8.23
CA THR A 160 5.76 -3.85 -8.70
C THR A 160 5.15 -4.57 -7.51
N SER A 161 3.85 -4.82 -7.55
CA SER A 161 3.15 -5.55 -6.51
C SER A 161 3.41 -7.05 -6.60
N LEU A 162 3.47 -7.71 -5.44
CA LEU A 162 3.57 -9.15 -5.37
C LEU A 162 2.18 -9.75 -5.04
N PRO A 163 1.47 -10.33 -6.02
CA PRO A 163 0.25 -11.09 -5.75
C PRO A 163 0.59 -12.39 -5.02
N LEU A 164 -0.12 -12.67 -3.94
CA LEU A 164 -0.05 -13.96 -3.26
C LEU A 164 -0.81 -15.01 -4.07
N THR A 165 -0.30 -16.25 -4.07
CA THR A 165 -0.85 -17.35 -4.87
C THR A 165 -2.28 -17.71 -4.47
N TYR A 166 -2.62 -17.56 -3.19
CA TYR A 166 -3.93 -17.93 -2.65
C TYR A 166 -4.51 -16.83 -1.77
N GLY A 167 -5.85 -16.83 -1.72
CA GLY A 167 -6.58 -16.02 -0.76
C GLY A 167 -6.27 -16.39 0.69
N LEU A 168 -6.64 -15.51 1.62
CA LEU A 168 -6.43 -15.73 3.04
C LEU A 168 -7.46 -16.72 3.60
N PRO A 169 -7.12 -17.47 4.67
CA PRO A 169 -8.04 -18.41 5.29
C PRO A 169 -9.27 -17.70 5.87
N VAL A 170 -10.38 -18.45 5.95
CA VAL A 170 -11.62 -17.96 6.57
C VAL A 170 -11.36 -17.52 8.01
N GLY A 171 -11.91 -16.37 8.38
CA GLY A 171 -11.69 -15.75 9.69
C GLY A 171 -10.50 -14.80 9.72
N HIS A 172 -9.87 -14.49 8.58
CA HIS A 172 -8.95 -13.37 8.48
C HIS A 172 -9.67 -12.06 8.82
N MET A 173 -9.04 -11.26 9.68
CA MET A 173 -9.51 -9.93 10.04
C MET A 173 -8.69 -8.90 9.26
N PRO A 174 -9.32 -8.07 8.41
CA PRO A 174 -8.60 -7.03 7.70
C PRO A 174 -7.82 -6.14 8.67
N ILE A 175 -6.53 -5.94 8.39
CA ILE A 175 -5.59 -5.29 9.31
C ILE A 175 -6.05 -3.85 9.64
N LYS A 176 -6.68 -3.17 8.69
CA LYS A 176 -7.28 -1.84 8.87
C LYS A 176 -8.19 -1.74 10.10
N TYR A 177 -8.93 -2.81 10.43
CA TYR A 177 -9.84 -2.82 11.59
C TYR A 177 -9.24 -3.48 12.83
N ALA A 178 -8.02 -4.00 12.74
CA ALA A 178 -7.38 -4.79 13.78
C ALA A 178 -6.64 -3.92 14.82
N ARG A 179 -7.27 -2.84 15.28
CA ARG A 179 -6.66 -1.90 16.23
C ARG A 179 -6.54 -2.51 17.62
N GLN A 180 -5.32 -2.56 18.13
CA GLN A 180 -5.00 -2.95 19.50
C GLN A 180 -4.58 -1.71 20.29
N SER A 181 -5.50 -1.18 21.10
CA SER A 181 -5.22 -0.08 22.03
C SER A 181 -4.64 -0.62 23.34
N ARG A 182 -3.51 -0.06 23.76
CA ARG A 182 -2.92 -0.32 25.07
C ARG A 182 -3.21 0.86 25.99
N GLY A 183 -3.70 0.60 27.19
CA GLY A 183 -4.01 1.66 28.14
C GLY A 183 -4.30 1.12 29.54
N PHE A 184 -4.56 2.05 30.46
CA PHE A 184 -4.88 1.74 31.85
C PHE A 184 -6.25 2.34 32.19
N GLY A 185 -7.14 1.50 32.71
CA GLY A 185 -8.43 1.92 33.25
C GLY A 185 -8.36 1.98 34.77
N ALA A 186 -8.85 3.07 35.35
CA ALA A 186 -9.09 3.16 36.78
C ALA A 186 -10.56 2.83 37.08
N THR A 187 -10.79 1.96 38.05
CA THR A 187 -12.12 1.63 38.57
C THR A 187 -12.13 1.95 40.06
N ALA A 188 -13.17 2.60 40.54
CA ALA A 188 -13.35 2.87 41.95
C ALA A 188 -13.60 1.57 42.74
N GLU A 189 -13.34 1.57 44.04
CA GLU A 189 -13.71 0.45 44.91
C GLU A 189 -15.23 0.21 44.95
N SER A 190 -16.04 1.24 44.63
CA SER A 190 -17.50 1.13 44.43
C SER A 190 -17.90 0.47 43.12
N GLY A 191 -16.95 0.21 42.20
CA GLY A 191 -17.20 -0.34 40.87
C GLY A 191 -17.38 0.71 39.76
N ASP A 192 -17.34 2.00 40.07
CA ASP A 192 -17.51 3.06 39.07
C ASP A 192 -16.30 3.19 38.14
N ARG A 193 -16.55 3.39 36.84
CA ARG A 193 -15.48 3.63 35.84
C ARG A 193 -14.97 5.06 35.97
N LEU A 194 -13.75 5.22 36.47
CA LEU A 194 -13.14 6.54 36.74
C LEU A 194 -12.47 7.15 35.51
N GLY A 195 -12.21 6.34 34.48
CA GLY A 195 -11.62 6.79 33.22
C GLY A 195 -10.74 5.72 32.59
N TYR A 196 -10.23 6.03 31.39
CA TYR A 196 -9.27 5.21 30.67
C TYR A 196 -8.24 6.12 30.02
N VAL A 197 -6.96 5.84 30.24
CA VAL A 197 -5.85 6.53 29.58
C VAL A 197 -5.24 5.58 28.57
N GLU A 198 -5.32 5.93 27.28
CA GLU A 198 -4.67 5.19 26.20
C GLU A 198 -3.20 5.61 26.13
N LEU A 199 -2.30 4.63 26.22
CA LEU A 199 -0.84 4.81 26.13
C LEU A 199 -0.35 4.73 24.67
N GLY A 200 -1.12 4.09 23.80
CA GLY A 200 -0.83 3.97 22.37
C GLY A 200 -1.69 2.89 21.72
N ALA A 201 -1.64 2.82 20.40
CA ALA A 201 -2.30 1.79 19.61
C ALA A 201 -1.41 1.35 18.45
N THR A 202 -1.60 0.11 18.02
CA THR A 202 -1.05 -0.45 16.78
C THR A 202 -2.17 -1.20 16.06
N LEU A 203 -2.03 -1.39 14.75
CA LEU A 203 -2.79 -2.44 14.06
C LEU A 203 -2.02 -3.74 14.22
N SER A 204 -2.69 -4.88 14.40
CA SER A 204 -1.99 -6.17 14.52
C SER A 204 -2.77 -7.28 13.86
N GLY A 205 -2.11 -8.12 13.08
CA GLY A 205 -2.75 -9.18 12.32
C GLY A 205 -1.77 -10.25 11.87
N ASN A 206 -2.26 -11.16 11.03
CA ASN A 206 -1.43 -12.17 10.39
C ASN A 206 -1.79 -12.34 8.92
N ILE A 207 -0.77 -12.66 8.13
CA ILE A 207 -0.90 -13.03 6.72
C ILE A 207 -0.48 -14.49 6.65
N VAL A 208 -1.43 -15.38 6.38
CA VAL A 208 -1.22 -16.82 6.36
C VAL A 208 -1.35 -17.31 4.93
N GLN A 209 -0.29 -17.96 4.44
CA GLN A 209 -0.27 -18.64 3.16
C GLN A 209 0.05 -20.11 3.39
N LYS A 210 -0.76 -20.98 2.79
CA LYS A 210 -0.63 -22.44 2.91
C LYS A 210 -0.44 -23.07 1.55
N ASP A 211 0.21 -24.22 1.54
CA ASP A 211 0.36 -25.06 0.36
C ASP A 211 0.99 -24.29 -0.83
N LEU A 212 1.96 -23.40 -0.53
CA LEU A 212 2.69 -22.65 -1.55
C LEU A 212 3.63 -23.56 -2.32
N ASP A 213 3.69 -23.34 -3.64
CA ASP A 213 4.66 -24.01 -4.48
C ASP A 213 6.10 -23.66 -4.01
N PRO A 214 6.97 -24.66 -3.79
CA PRO A 214 8.32 -24.41 -3.29
C PRO A 214 9.22 -23.61 -4.25
N VAL A 215 8.98 -23.64 -5.57
CA VAL A 215 9.73 -22.83 -6.54
C VAL A 215 9.28 -21.38 -6.40
N TRP A 216 7.97 -21.13 -6.44
CA TRP A 216 7.40 -19.79 -6.28
C TRP A 216 7.83 -19.12 -4.97
N TYR A 217 7.81 -19.86 -3.85
CA TYR A 217 8.27 -19.35 -2.55
C TYR A 217 9.72 -18.84 -2.61
N ARG A 218 10.61 -19.58 -3.28
CA ARG A 218 12.04 -19.25 -3.35
C ARG A 218 12.32 -18.06 -4.27
N GLU A 219 11.49 -17.87 -5.29
CA GLU A 219 11.62 -16.79 -6.27
C GLU A 219 11.00 -15.48 -5.77
N ASN A 220 9.94 -15.53 -4.97
CA ASN A 220 9.15 -14.34 -4.65
C ASN A 220 9.18 -13.95 -3.16
N LEU A 221 9.00 -14.91 -2.24
CA LEU A 221 8.84 -14.62 -0.80
C LEU A 221 10.13 -14.73 0.00
N LYS A 222 11.17 -15.36 -0.55
CA LYS A 222 12.43 -15.56 0.15
C LYS A 222 13.05 -14.24 0.60
N ASP A 223 13.03 -13.23 -0.26
CA ASP A 223 13.68 -11.95 0.01
C ASP A 223 12.91 -11.16 1.09
N ILE A 224 11.57 -11.17 1.03
CA ILE A 224 10.71 -10.61 2.09
C ILE A 224 10.95 -11.32 3.43
N GLY A 225 11.10 -12.66 3.41
CA GLY A 225 11.34 -13.44 4.62
C GLY A 225 12.73 -13.23 5.24
N MET A 226 13.77 -13.02 4.43
CA MET A 226 15.14 -12.79 4.91
C MET A 226 15.36 -11.38 5.46
N GLU A 227 14.61 -10.39 4.95
CA GLU A 227 14.61 -9.01 5.45
C GLU A 227 13.53 -8.73 6.50
N GLY A 228 12.68 -9.71 6.82
CA GLY A 228 11.37 -9.54 7.45
C GLY A 228 11.34 -8.61 8.66
N LYS A 229 12.32 -8.67 9.57
CA LYS A 229 12.32 -7.81 10.77
C LYS A 229 12.56 -6.32 10.51
N ARG A 230 12.99 -5.95 9.31
CA ARG A 230 13.30 -4.56 8.92
C ARG A 230 12.50 -4.08 7.71
N SER A 231 11.86 -4.99 6.99
CA SER A 231 11.10 -4.64 5.80
C SER A 231 9.69 -4.19 6.16
N THR A 232 9.38 -2.97 5.79
CA THR A 232 8.05 -2.37 5.80
C THR A 232 7.40 -2.55 4.43
N PHE A 233 6.09 -2.71 4.39
CA PHE A 233 5.36 -2.89 3.14
C PHE A 233 3.89 -2.48 3.30
N PHE A 234 3.20 -2.24 2.19
CA PHE A 234 1.74 -2.16 2.22
C PHE A 234 1.13 -3.52 1.96
N PHE A 235 -0.03 -3.78 2.56
CA PHE A 235 -0.77 -5.01 2.37
C PHE A 235 -2.24 -4.71 2.08
N ALA A 236 -2.78 -5.36 1.06
CA ALA A 236 -4.20 -5.42 0.75
C ALA A 236 -4.64 -6.88 0.68
N TRP A 237 -5.72 -7.23 1.37
CA TRP A 237 -6.17 -8.63 1.41
C TRP A 237 -7.06 -9.02 0.23
N ASP A 238 -7.83 -8.07 -0.32
CA ASP A 238 -8.66 -8.21 -1.52
C ASP A 238 -8.84 -6.81 -2.14
N PRO A 239 -7.86 -6.35 -2.93
CA PRO A 239 -7.87 -4.99 -3.47
C PRO A 239 -8.95 -4.76 -4.53
N GLU A 240 -9.52 -5.82 -5.12
CA GLU A 240 -10.59 -5.72 -6.11
C GLU A 240 -11.93 -5.35 -5.45
N ASN A 241 -12.30 -6.04 -4.37
CA ASN A 241 -13.57 -5.80 -3.68
C ASN A 241 -13.46 -4.76 -2.55
N TYR A 242 -12.27 -4.61 -1.96
CA TYR A 242 -12.01 -3.77 -0.78
C TYR A 242 -10.76 -2.89 -0.98
N PRO A 243 -10.76 -1.97 -1.97
CA PRO A 243 -9.61 -1.14 -2.31
C PRO A 243 -9.14 -0.24 -1.15
N ASP A 244 -10.04 0.14 -0.24
CA ASP A 244 -9.73 0.99 0.91
C ASP A 244 -9.18 0.19 2.11
N GLU A 245 -9.15 -1.14 2.05
CA GLU A 245 -8.69 -2.02 3.14
C GLU A 245 -7.21 -2.35 3.03
N VAL A 246 -6.42 -1.27 3.06
CA VAL A 246 -4.97 -1.29 3.00
C VAL A 246 -4.37 -0.97 4.36
N ALA A 247 -3.24 -1.59 4.68
CA ALA A 247 -2.45 -1.25 5.85
C ALA A 247 -0.96 -1.12 5.49
N TYR A 248 -0.28 -0.16 6.12
CA TYR A 248 1.18 -0.08 6.12
C TYR A 248 1.71 -0.87 7.31
N CYS A 249 2.48 -1.92 7.03
CA CYS A 249 2.81 -2.98 7.97
C CYS A 249 4.31 -3.28 8.00
N TRP A 250 4.74 -3.94 9.05
CA TRP A 250 6.05 -4.58 9.20
C TRP A 250 5.88 -5.91 9.92
N THR A 251 6.79 -6.86 9.67
CA THR A 251 6.69 -8.16 10.36
C THR A 251 7.26 -8.05 11.77
N THR A 252 6.57 -8.68 12.73
CA THR A 252 7.00 -8.77 14.13
C THR A 252 7.70 -10.10 14.43
N ASN A 253 7.36 -11.14 13.66
CA ASN A 253 8.05 -12.41 13.69
C ASN A 253 9.18 -12.49 12.64
N ASN A 254 9.95 -13.57 12.69
CA ASN A 254 10.72 -13.99 11.54
C ASN A 254 9.89 -15.07 10.83
N PRO A 255 9.35 -14.83 9.63
CA PRO A 255 8.46 -15.78 8.98
C PRO A 255 9.27 -17.00 8.54
N ILE A 256 9.05 -18.14 9.21
CA ILE A 256 9.77 -19.40 8.94
C ILE A 256 8.91 -20.28 8.04
N PRO A 257 9.43 -20.74 6.88
CA PRO A 257 8.73 -21.68 6.03
C PRO A 257 8.65 -23.06 6.70
N ILE A 258 7.48 -23.67 6.70
CA ILE A 258 7.23 -25.02 7.21
C ILE A 258 6.84 -25.90 6.03
N ILE A 259 7.56 -27.02 5.84
CA ILE A 259 7.23 -27.97 4.78
C ILE A 259 6.06 -28.84 5.25
N ASN A 260 4.97 -28.83 4.48
CA ASN A 260 3.88 -29.76 4.65
C ASN A 260 4.36 -31.16 4.22
N ARG A 261 4.44 -32.10 5.16
CA ARG A 261 4.96 -33.46 4.88
C ARG A 261 4.11 -34.28 3.93
N VAL A 262 2.84 -33.92 3.74
CA VAL A 262 1.91 -34.66 2.90
C VAL A 262 2.02 -34.22 1.44
N THR A 263 2.10 -32.91 1.18
CA THR A 263 2.12 -32.34 -0.17
C THR A 263 3.53 -31.98 -0.64
N GLY A 264 4.48 -31.75 0.27
CA GLY A 264 5.81 -31.23 -0.04
C GLY A 264 5.84 -29.72 -0.28
N GLU A 265 4.70 -29.06 -0.14
CA GLU A 265 4.53 -27.60 -0.29
C GLU A 265 4.95 -26.86 0.97
N ILE A 266 4.96 -25.52 0.89
CA ILE A 266 5.43 -24.64 1.96
C ILE A 266 4.27 -23.86 2.57
N ASP A 267 4.15 -23.93 3.88
CA ASP A 267 3.29 -23.07 4.69
C ASP A 267 4.13 -21.95 5.31
N ILE A 268 3.60 -20.73 5.32
CA ILE A 268 4.25 -19.58 5.95
C ILE A 268 3.23 -18.64 6.59
N THR A 269 3.59 -18.12 7.77
CA THR A 269 2.80 -17.14 8.51
C THR A 269 3.66 -15.93 8.81
N PHE A 270 3.18 -14.76 8.35
CA PHE A 270 3.71 -13.47 8.74
C PHE A 270 2.85 -12.93 9.88
N GLU A 271 3.45 -12.71 11.04
CA GLU A 271 2.84 -11.91 12.10
C GLU A 271 3.22 -10.45 11.83
N VAL A 272 2.23 -9.59 11.74
CA VAL A 272 2.41 -8.22 11.27
C VAL A 272 1.80 -7.24 12.25
N ASP A 273 2.54 -6.17 12.51
CA ASP A 273 1.98 -4.97 13.10
C ASP A 273 1.88 -3.90 12.00
N GLY A 274 0.96 -2.96 12.18
CA GLY A 274 0.72 -1.88 11.25
C GLY A 274 0.54 -0.54 11.93
N LEU A 275 0.70 0.49 11.11
CA LEU A 275 0.52 1.87 11.53
C LEU A 275 -0.95 2.12 11.94
N ALA A 276 -1.17 2.43 13.22
CA ALA A 276 -2.43 2.97 13.70
C ALA A 276 -2.35 4.50 13.70
N ILE A 277 -3.25 5.15 12.97
CA ILE A 277 -3.41 6.61 12.92
C ILE A 277 -4.65 7.01 13.75
#